data_AF-A0A075JFU1-F1
#
_entry.id   AF-A0A075JFU1-F1
#
_cell.length_a   1.000
_cell.length_b   1.000
_cell.length_c   1.000
_cell.angle_alpha   90.00
_cell.angle_beta   90.00
_cell.angle_gamma   90.00
#
_symmetry.space_group_name_H-M   'P 1'
#
loop_
_entity.id
_entity.type
_entity.pdbx_description
1 polymer ?
#
loop_
_entity_poly.entity_id
_entity_poly.type
_entity_poly.pdbx_seq_one_letter_code
_entity_poly.pdbx_strand_id
1 'polypeptide(L)' 'MPKPQPLHVDTPKVILVGVACWVVMLVVTLLVPALHTGERDWWPWTCVAGAVLGLMGWAYVRRGRGNAEAA' A
#
# COMPACT_ATOMS: atom_id res chain seq x y z
N MET A 1 3.86 33.25 -11.65
CA MET A 1 2.87 32.17 -11.93
C MET A 1 2.12 31.88 -10.63
N PRO A 2 0.78 31.74 -10.63
CA PRO A 2 0.04 31.34 -9.43
C PRO A 2 0.52 29.95 -8.96
N LYS A 3 0.79 29.79 -7.67
CA LYS A 3 1.06 28.46 -7.11
C LYS A 3 -0.26 27.68 -7.06
N PRO A 4 -0.31 26.43 -7.55
CA PRO A 4 -1.49 25.60 -7.39
C PRO A 4 -1.78 25.42 -5.90
N GLN A 5 -3.05 25.54 -5.51
CA GLN A 5 -3.48 25.33 -4.13
C GLN A 5 -3.23 23.86 -3.72
N PRO A 6 -2.82 23.57 -2.48
CA PRO A 6 -2.61 22.21 -2.02
C PRO A 6 -3.91 21.40 -2.14
N LEU A 7 -3.87 20.35 -2.96
CA LEU A 7 -4.98 19.41 -3.06
C LEU A 7 -5.01 18.57 -1.79
N HIS A 8 -6.07 18.75 -0.99
CA HIS A 8 -6.29 17.97 0.21
C HIS A 8 -6.68 16.54 -0.20
N VAL A 9 -5.70 15.63 -0.13
CA VAL A 9 -5.91 14.21 -0.35
C VAL A 9 -5.82 13.49 0.99
N ASP A 10 -6.84 12.68 1.29
CA ASP A 10 -6.86 11.77 2.43
C ASP A 10 -5.77 10.68 2.26
N THR A 11 -4.52 11.05 2.47
CA THR A 11 -3.35 10.17 2.27
C THR A 11 -3.47 8.86 3.07
N PRO A 12 -3.93 8.85 4.34
CA PRO A 12 -4.19 7.59 5.06
C PRO A 12 -5.19 6.67 4.37
N LYS A 13 -6.25 7.23 3.76
CA LYS A 13 -7.28 6.46 3.05
C LYS A 13 -6.71 5.84 1.77
N VAL A 14 -5.91 6.60 1.02
CA VAL A 14 -5.21 6.09 -0.17
C VAL A 14 -4.28 4.93 0.18
N ILE A 15 -3.49 5.06 1.25
CA ILE A 15 -2.61 3.99 1.70
C ILE A 15 -3.42 2.74 2.09
N LEU A 16 -4.52 2.91 2.81
CA LEU A 16 -5.37 1.79 3.21
C LEU A 16 -5.96 1.04 2.00
N VAL A 17 -6.37 1.76 0.95
CA VAL A 17 -6.83 1.15 -0.31
C VAL A 17 -5.70 0.33 -0.96
N GLY A 18 -4.47 0.86 -0.97
CA GLY A 18 -3.31 0.13 -1.47
C GLY A 18 -3.02 -1.15 -0.68
N VAL A 19 -3.07 -1.09 0.66
CA VAL A 19 -2.93 -2.27 1.54
C VAL A 19 -4.04 -3.28 1.26
N ALA A 20 -5.29 -2.84 1.15
CA ALA A 20 -6.41 -3.72 0.86
C ALA A 20 -6.23 -4.42 -0.49
N CYS A 21 -5.75 -3.71 -1.52
CA CYS A 21 -5.44 -4.28 -2.82
C CYS A 21 -4.35 -5.36 -2.72
N TRP A 22 -3.28 -5.11 -1.96
CA TRP A 22 -2.23 -6.10 -1.72
C TRP A 22 -2.73 -7.35 -0.99
N VAL A 23 -3.60 -7.18 0.01
CA VAL A 23 -4.24 -8.31 0.72
C VAL A 23 -5.11 -9.13 -0.24
N VAL A 24 -5.90 -8.48 -1.11
CA VAL A 24 -6.70 -9.16 -2.13
C VAL A 24 -5.79 -9.94 -3.09
N MET A 25 -4.69 -9.34 -3.58
CA MET A 25 -3.74 -10.04 -4.44
C MET A 25 -3.07 -11.22 -3.73
N LEU A 26 -2.75 -11.10 -2.43
CA LEU A 26 -2.23 -12.21 -1.63
C LEU A 26 -3.23 -13.37 -1.60
N VAL A 27 -4.50 -13.09 -1.32
CA VAL A 27 -5.56 -14.12 -1.31
C VAL A 27 -5.68 -14.79 -2.68
N VAL A 28 -5.73 -14.01 -3.76
CA VAL A 28 -5.79 -14.56 -5.13
C VAL A 28 -4.58 -15.44 -5.44
N THR A 29 -3.39 -14.98 -5.07
CA THR A 29 -2.14 -15.72 -5.28
C THR A 29 -2.15 -17.05 -4.54
N LEU A 30 -2.63 -17.09 -3.29
CA LEU A 30 -2.72 -18.30 -2.49
C LEU A 30 -3.83 -19.26 -2.95
N LEU A 31 -4.95 -18.73 -3.47
CA LEU A 31 -6.04 -19.55 -4.01
C LEU A 31 -5.70 -20.22 -5.34
N VAL A 32 -4.70 -19.70 -6.06
CA VAL A 32 -4.28 -20.21 -7.36
C VAL A 32 -2.86 -20.78 -7.24
N PRO A 33 -2.71 -22.11 -7.08
CA PRO A 33 -1.40 -22.77 -6.94
C PRO A 33 -0.39 -22.37 -8.03
N ALA A 34 -0.86 -22.24 -9.28
CA ALA A 34 -0.01 -21.84 -10.41
C ALA A 34 0.64 -20.45 -10.27
N LEU A 35 0.18 -19.61 -9.33
CA LEU A 35 0.72 -18.28 -9.05
C LEU A 35 1.77 -18.27 -7.92
N HIS A 36 1.98 -19.39 -7.21
CA HIS A 36 2.93 -19.49 -6.11
C HIS A 36 3.68 -20.83 -6.04
N THR A 37 3.82 -21.50 -7.18
CA THR A 37 4.59 -22.74 -7.32
C THR A 37 5.75 -22.57 -8.32
N GLY A 38 6.88 -23.20 -8.04
CA GLY A 38 8.07 -23.19 -8.89
C GLY A 38 8.82 -21.86 -8.85
N GLU A 39 9.10 -21.27 -10.01
CA GLU A 39 9.81 -19.99 -10.11
C GLU A 39 9.01 -18.79 -9.54
N ARG A 40 7.76 -19.01 -9.14
CA ARG A 40 6.80 -17.98 -8.71
C ARG A 40 6.52 -18.01 -7.20
N ASP A 41 7.22 -18.85 -6.44
CA ASP A 41 7.06 -18.99 -4.98
C ASP A 41 7.29 -17.68 -4.21
N TRP A 42 7.93 -16.69 -4.84
CA TRP A 42 8.19 -15.36 -4.29
C TRP A 42 7.02 -14.36 -4.47
N TRP A 43 6.00 -14.67 -5.27
CA TRP A 43 4.85 -13.79 -5.50
C TRP A 43 4.04 -13.49 -4.22
N PRO A 44 3.72 -14.48 -3.36
CA PRO A 44 3.09 -14.21 -2.06
C PRO A 44 3.90 -13.23 -1.21
N TRP A 45 5.23 -13.38 -1.20
CA TRP A 45 6.12 -12.51 -0.42
C TRP A 45 6.13 -11.07 -0.91
N THR A 46 5.91 -10.85 -2.21
CA THR A 46 5.74 -9.50 -2.78
C THR A 46 4.46 -8.86 -2.26
N CYS A 47 3.36 -9.63 -2.22
CA CYS A 47 2.10 -9.15 -1.68
C CYS A 47 2.19 -8.86 -0.18
N VAL A 48 2.87 -9.72 0.58
CA VAL A 48 3.15 -9.51 2.01
C VAL A 48 3.99 -8.26 2.22
N ALA A 49 5.07 -8.08 1.45
CA ALA A 49 5.92 -6.89 1.54
C ALA A 49 5.12 -5.61 1.23
N GLY A 50 4.29 -5.61 0.19
CA GLY A 50 3.42 -4.50 -0.16
C GLY A 50 2.42 -4.14 0.95
N ALA A 51 1.79 -5.14 1.56
CA ALA A 51 0.88 -4.93 2.69
C ALA A 51 1.61 -4.40 3.93
N VAL A 52 2.77 -4.96 4.29
CA VAL A 52 3.57 -4.51 5.44
C VAL A 52 4.07 -3.08 5.24
N LEU A 53 4.65 -2.77 4.08
CA LEU A 53 5.12 -1.43 3.76
C LEU A 53 3.97 -0.41 3.74
N GLY A 54 2.80 -0.79 3.21
CA GLY A 54 1.61 0.05 3.25
C GLY A 54 1.12 0.30 4.67
N LEU A 55 1.08 -0.71 5.54
CA LEU A 55 0.72 -0.53 6.95
C LEU A 55 1.73 0.35 7.70
N MET A 56 3.03 0.19 7.43
CA MET A 56 4.07 1.04 7.98
C MET A 56 3.90 2.50 7.52
N GLY A 57 3.65 2.73 6.22
CA GLY A 57 3.37 4.05 5.68
C GLY A 57 2.11 4.67 6.28
N TRP A 58 1.05 3.89 6.47
CA TRP A 58 -0.17 4.33 7.12
C TRP A 58 0.07 4.76 8.57
N ALA A 59 0.80 3.94 9.34
CA ALA A 59 1.16 4.27 10.71
C ALA A 59 2.04 5.53 10.79
N TYR A 60 2.94 5.71 9.81
CA TYR A 60 3.78 6.90 9.71
C TYR A 60 2.95 8.17 9.45
N VAL A 61 2.07 8.14 8.45
CA VAL A 61 1.20 9.29 8.10
C VAL A 61 0.21 9.58 9.22
N ARG A 62 -0.40 8.54 9.82
CA ARG A 62 -1.34 8.68 10.94
C ARG A 62 -0.73 9.33 12.18
N ARG A 63 0.59 9.20 12.38
CA ARG A 63 1.33 9.86 13.47
C ARG A 63 1.63 11.35 13.18
N GLY A 64 1.00 11.95 12.17
CA GLY A 64 1.22 13.35 11.79
C GLY A 64 2.56 13.60 11.10
N ARG A 65 3.24 12.54 10.64
CA ARG A 65 4.51 12.65 9.90
C ARG A 65 4.33 12.63 8.39
N GLY A 66 3.09 12.54 7.90
CA GLY A 66 2.78 12.72 6.49
C GLY A 66 2.79 14.20 6.17
N ASN A 67 3.64 14.63 5.23
CA ASN A 67 3.93 16.03 4.89
C ASN A 67 2.75 16.84 4.30
N ALA A 68 1.50 16.48 4.59
CA ALA A 68 0.32 17.23 4.18
C ALA A 68 0.02 18.44 5.09
N GLU A 69 0.53 18.48 6.33
CA GLU A 69 0.33 19.61 7.26
C GLU A 69 1.49 20.61 7.31
N ALA A 70 2.58 20.40 6.55
CA ALA A 70 3.79 21.23 6.61
C ALA A 70 3.94 22.26 5.47
N ALA A 71 2.87 22.60 4.74
CA ALA A 71 2.90 23.52 3.59
C ALA A 71 1.87 24.65 3.70
#